data_AF-A0A7Y5VSK3-F1
#
_entry.id   AF-A0A7Y5VSK3-F1
#
_cell.length_a   1.000
_cell.length_b   1.000
_cell.length_c   1.000
_cell.angle_alpha   90.00
_cell.angle_beta   90.00
_cell.angle_gamma   90.00
#
_symmetry.space_group_name_H-M   'P 1'
#
loop_
_entity.id
_entity.type
_entity.pdbx_description
1 polymer ?
#
loop_
_entity_poly.entity_id
_entity_poly.type
_entity_poly.pdbx_seq_one_letter_code
_entity_poly.pdbx_strand_id
1 'polypeptide(L)'
;GTTTVTYTAEDAAGHTVTCSFDVTVTDDEDPTISGCPSDITVNLNQLMCQAVVSWTPPTAADNCPSATLNSSHNPGDTFGNGPTLVTYTATDAVGNTTLCTFTVTVVPLPDIDDDGDVDFNDLLLFVDVLLGLDTTPLHVARSDVNCDGLADGDDVQGFLDALYP
;
A
#
# COMPACT_ATOMS: atom_id res chain seq x y z
N GLY A 1 -5.07 -34.99 9.75
CA GLY A 1 -5.99 -35.97 9.16
C GLY A 1 -6.38 -37.05 10.16
N THR A 2 -7.31 -37.93 9.77
CA THR A 2 -7.78 -39.04 10.62
C THR A 2 -7.17 -40.37 10.18
N THR A 3 -6.66 -41.15 11.13
CA THR A 3 -6.13 -42.50 10.93
C THR A 3 -6.92 -43.47 11.80
N THR A 4 -7.58 -44.44 11.17
CA THR A 4 -8.29 -45.51 11.87
C THR A 4 -7.30 -46.62 12.24
N VAL A 5 -7.22 -46.94 13.53
CA VAL A 5 -6.41 -48.05 14.04
C VAL A 5 -7.33 -49.23 14.29
N THR A 6 -7.01 -50.37 13.68
CA THR A 6 -7.77 -51.62 13.81
C THR A 6 -6.92 -52.69 14.48
N TYR A 7 -7.44 -53.26 15.56
CA TYR A 7 -6.88 -54.42 16.22
C TYR A 7 -7.70 -55.65 15.87
N THR A 8 -7.02 -56.74 15.53
CA THR A 8 -7.62 -58.06 15.33
C THR A 8 -7.00 -59.01 16.33
N ALA A 9 -7.82 -59.67 17.14
CA ALA A 9 -7.39 -60.79 17.97
C ALA A 9 -7.88 -62.09 17.35
N GLU A 10 -7.02 -63.11 17.28
CA GLU A 10 -7.33 -64.45 16.81
C GLU A 10 -7.09 -65.46 17.94
N ASP A 11 -8.06 -66.35 18.21
CA ASP A 11 -7.87 -67.46 19.14
C ASP A 11 -7.16 -68.66 18.50
N ALA A 12 -6.74 -69.65 19.30
CA ALA A 12 -6.04 -70.84 18.78
C ALA A 12 -6.91 -71.73 17.88
N ALA A 13 -8.22 -71.51 17.83
CA ALA A 13 -9.16 -72.20 16.94
C ALA A 13 -9.42 -71.42 15.64
N GLY A 14 -8.82 -70.23 15.47
CA GLY A 14 -8.95 -69.38 14.29
C GLY A 14 -10.12 -68.40 14.33
N HIS A 15 -10.81 -68.21 15.45
CA HIS A 15 -11.84 -67.18 15.57
C HIS A 15 -11.22 -65.82 15.76
N THR A 16 -11.70 -64.84 14.99
CA THR A 16 -11.21 -63.46 15.08
C THR A 16 -12.26 -62.52 15.65
N VAL A 17 -11.81 -61.51 16.40
CA VAL A 17 -12.59 -60.34 16.79
C VAL A 17 -11.81 -59.09 16.44
N THR A 18 -12.50 -58.06 15.94
CA THR A 18 -11.89 -56.78 15.60
C THR A 18 -12.48 -55.65 16.42
N CYS A 19 -11.61 -54.71 16.80
CA CYS A 19 -11.95 -53.45 17.43
C CYS A 19 -11.19 -52.32 16.72
N SER A 20 -11.84 -51.19 16.49
CA SER A 20 -11.17 -50.02 15.89
C SER A 20 -11.49 -48.73 16.63
N PHE A 21 -10.58 -47.76 16.53
CA PHE A 21 -10.78 -46.38 16.94
C PHE A 21 -10.08 -45.42 15.99
N ASP A 22 -10.54 -44.18 15.96
CA ASP A 22 -9.98 -43.13 15.12
C ASP A 22 -9.00 -42.26 15.91
N VAL A 23 -7.85 -41.96 15.31
CA VAL A 23 -6.90 -40.94 15.75
C VAL A 23 -7.01 -39.76 14.80
N THR A 24 -7.43 -38.59 15.29
CA THR A 24 -7.51 -37.38 14.48
C THR A 24 -6.40 -36.41 14.88
N VAL A 25 -5.60 -35.99 13.90
CA VAL A 25 -4.62 -34.91 14.01
C VAL A 25 -5.18 -33.69 13.29
N THR A 26 -5.33 -32.58 14.00
CA THR A 26 -5.71 -31.28 13.44
C THR A 26 -4.50 -30.37 13.44
N ASP A 27 -4.46 -29.45 12.49
CA ASP A 27 -3.52 -28.33 12.51
C ASP A 27 -4.27 -27.11 13.05
N ASP A 28 -3.74 -26.51 14.10
CA ASP A 28 -4.31 -25.36 14.81
C ASP A 28 -3.31 -24.21 14.94
N GLU A 29 -2.14 -24.32 14.30
CA GLU A 29 -1.13 -23.28 14.30
C GLU A 29 -1.36 -22.31 13.13
N ASP A 30 -1.22 -21.02 13.41
CA ASP A 30 -1.29 -20.00 12.37
C ASP A 30 -0.02 -20.01 11.50
N PRO A 31 -0.12 -19.70 10.18
CA PRO A 31 1.05 -19.55 9.34
C PRO A 31 1.91 -18.36 9.79
N THR A 32 3.22 -18.41 9.55
CA THR A 32 4.15 -17.33 9.88
C THR A 32 4.52 -16.52 8.64
N ILE A 33 4.57 -15.18 8.78
CA ILE A 33 5.09 -14.28 7.73
C ILE A 33 6.46 -13.76 8.15
N SER A 34 7.45 -13.90 7.26
CA SER A 34 8.83 -13.42 7.44
C SER A 34 9.17 -12.31 6.45
N GLY A 35 9.96 -11.33 6.88
CA GLY A 35 10.40 -10.23 6.01
C GLY A 35 9.29 -9.23 5.67
N CYS A 36 8.34 -9.01 6.58
CA CYS A 36 7.31 -7.98 6.43
C CYS A 36 7.98 -6.62 6.16
N PRO A 37 7.67 -5.92 5.05
CA PRO A 37 8.27 -4.63 4.75
C PRO A 37 7.97 -3.60 5.84
N SER A 38 8.87 -2.63 6.02
CA SER A 38 8.58 -1.42 6.79
C SER A 38 7.81 -0.42 5.93
N ASP A 39 7.22 0.59 6.58
CA ASP A 39 6.62 1.71 5.87
C ASP A 39 7.63 2.38 4.91
N ILE A 40 7.13 2.80 3.75
CA ILE A 40 7.91 3.38 2.66
C ILE A 40 7.39 4.78 2.39
N THR A 41 8.29 5.76 2.28
CA THR A 41 7.94 7.11 1.85
C THR A 41 8.68 7.44 0.56
N VAL A 42 7.95 7.92 -0.45
CA VAL A 42 8.51 8.31 -1.75
C VAL A 42 8.05 9.73 -2.07
N ASN A 43 8.97 10.56 -2.56
CA ASN A 43 8.65 11.90 -3.05
C ASN A 43 8.30 11.84 -4.54
N LEU A 44 7.22 12.49 -4.96
CA LEU A 44 6.93 12.74 -6.37
C LEU A 44 7.82 13.84 -6.91
N ASN A 45 8.27 13.74 -8.16
CA ASN A 45 8.80 14.91 -8.85
C ASN A 45 7.65 15.89 -9.18
N GLN A 46 7.98 17.16 -9.41
CA GLN A 46 7.03 18.26 -9.63
C GLN A 46 6.02 18.01 -10.78
N LEU A 47 6.26 17.02 -11.65
CA LEU A 47 5.43 16.74 -12.83
C LEU A 47 4.78 15.34 -12.85
N MET A 48 4.98 14.49 -11.83
CA MET A 48 4.29 13.19 -11.76
C MET A 48 3.30 13.14 -10.62
N CYS A 49 2.13 12.55 -10.89
CA CYS A 49 1.09 12.31 -9.90
C CYS A 49 1.07 10.90 -9.34
N GLN A 50 1.99 10.06 -9.79
CA GLN A 50 2.13 8.69 -9.35
C GLN A 50 3.60 8.31 -9.24
N ALA A 51 3.93 7.51 -8.23
CA ALA A 51 5.24 6.92 -8.05
C ALA A 51 5.15 5.41 -8.24
N VAL A 52 6.10 4.83 -8.96
CA VAL A 52 6.32 3.37 -8.96
C VAL A 52 7.11 3.04 -7.71
N VAL A 53 6.54 2.21 -6.83
CA VAL A 53 7.17 1.84 -5.56
C VAL A 53 7.49 0.36 -5.55
N SER A 54 8.71 0.00 -5.18
CA SER A 54 9.18 -1.39 -5.13
C SER A 54 9.74 -1.73 -3.75
N TRP A 55 9.54 -2.97 -3.32
CA TRP A 55 10.01 -3.55 -2.07
C TRP A 55 10.29 -5.03 -2.25
N THR A 56 10.94 -5.66 -1.27
CA THR A 56 11.10 -7.12 -1.25
C THR A 56 9.83 -7.76 -0.69
N PRO A 57 9.13 -8.64 -1.44
CA PRO A 57 7.97 -9.35 -0.91
C PRO A 57 8.34 -10.18 0.32
N PRO A 58 7.46 -10.26 1.34
CA PRO A 58 7.62 -11.20 2.43
C PRO A 58 7.43 -12.64 1.95
N THR A 59 7.78 -13.59 2.80
CA THR A 59 7.50 -15.02 2.59
C THR A 59 6.56 -15.54 3.66
N ALA A 60 5.76 -16.55 3.31
CA ALA A 60 4.95 -17.30 4.25
C ALA A 60 5.54 -18.70 4.46
N ALA A 61 5.53 -19.18 5.70
CA ALA A 61 5.93 -20.52 6.07
C ALA A 61 5.03 -21.04 7.19
N ASP A 62 4.83 -22.35 7.22
CA ASP A 62 3.96 -23.01 8.18
C ASP A 62 4.52 -24.38 8.56
N ASN A 63 4.09 -24.93 9.70
CA ASN A 63 4.50 -26.27 10.18
C ASN A 63 4.00 -27.37 9.22
N CYS A 64 2.93 -27.11 8.46
CA CYS A 64 2.38 -27.94 7.41
C CYS A 64 2.65 -27.34 6.01
N PRO A 65 2.97 -28.18 5.01
CA PRO A 65 3.28 -27.70 3.66
C PRO A 65 2.00 -27.28 2.92
N SER A 66 1.56 -26.04 3.12
CA SER A 66 0.36 -25.54 2.44
C SER A 66 0.09 -24.03 2.56
N ALA A 67 0.94 -23.27 3.27
CA ALA A 67 0.73 -21.83 3.38
C ALA A 67 0.79 -21.14 2.00
N THR A 68 -0.26 -20.39 1.70
CA THR A 68 -0.34 -19.48 0.56
C THR A 68 -0.16 -18.06 1.04
N LEU A 69 0.40 -17.20 0.19
CA LEU A 69 0.57 -15.78 0.49
C LEU A 69 -0.12 -14.95 -0.59
N ASN A 70 -1.08 -14.13 -0.19
CA ASN A 70 -1.78 -13.20 -1.05
C ASN A 70 -1.41 -11.76 -0.69
N SER A 71 -1.42 -10.87 -1.69
CA SER A 71 -1.13 -9.44 -1.49
C SER A 71 -2.23 -8.55 -2.07
N SER A 72 -2.44 -7.41 -1.44
CA SER A 72 -3.27 -6.32 -1.98
C SER A 72 -2.58 -5.52 -3.09
N HIS A 73 -1.24 -5.42 -3.05
CA HIS A 73 -0.41 -4.68 -4.00
C HIS A 73 0.91 -5.42 -4.23
N ASN A 74 1.53 -5.23 -5.39
CA ASN A 74 2.78 -5.86 -5.77
C ASN A 74 3.92 -4.85 -5.87
N PRO A 75 5.18 -5.28 -5.64
CA PRO A 75 6.32 -4.43 -5.93
C PRO A 75 6.31 -4.00 -7.39
N GLY A 76 6.47 -2.70 -7.62
CA GLY A 76 6.41 -2.10 -8.96
C GLY A 76 5.02 -1.57 -9.34
N ASP A 77 4.02 -1.67 -8.47
CA ASP A 77 2.74 -0.99 -8.65
C ASP A 77 2.92 0.55 -8.56
N THR A 78 1.99 1.27 -9.19
CA THR A 78 1.92 2.74 -9.16
C THR A 78 1.01 3.21 -8.04
N PHE A 79 1.51 4.13 -7.23
CA PHE A 79 0.80 4.72 -6.09
C PHE A 79 0.57 6.21 -6.33
N GLY A 80 -0.66 6.68 -6.10
CA GLY A 80 -1.01 8.10 -6.12
C GLY A 80 -0.60 8.80 -4.82
N ASN A 81 -0.85 10.11 -4.73
CA ASN A 81 -0.49 10.89 -3.54
C ASN A 81 -1.17 10.37 -2.26
N GLY A 82 -0.50 10.55 -1.14
CA GLY A 82 -0.97 10.16 0.18
C GLY A 82 -0.61 8.73 0.59
N PRO A 83 -1.15 8.28 1.73
CA PRO A 83 -0.87 6.96 2.27
C PRO A 83 -1.72 5.88 1.60
N THR A 84 -1.09 4.77 1.24
CA THR A 84 -1.73 3.54 0.77
C THR A 84 -1.31 2.38 1.68
N LEU A 85 -2.29 1.71 2.29
CA LEU A 85 -2.03 0.55 3.14
C LEU A 85 -1.86 -0.70 2.28
N VAL A 86 -0.69 -1.32 2.34
CA VAL A 86 -0.41 -2.60 1.70
C VAL A 86 -0.55 -3.71 2.73
N THR A 87 -1.42 -4.67 2.43
CA THR A 87 -1.67 -5.87 3.25
C THR A 87 -1.24 -7.13 2.52
N TYR A 88 -0.49 -7.97 3.23
CA TYR A 88 -0.20 -9.36 2.90
C TYR A 88 -0.97 -10.28 3.85
N THR A 89 -1.56 -11.34 3.30
CA THR A 89 -2.32 -12.36 4.03
C THR A 89 -1.75 -13.72 3.73
N ALA A 90 -1.23 -14.39 4.76
CA ALA A 90 -0.89 -15.80 4.70
C ALA A 90 -2.09 -16.64 5.13
N THR A 91 -2.40 -17.71 4.38
CA THR A 91 -3.48 -18.65 4.69
C THR A 91 -2.98 -20.07 4.55
N ASP A 92 -3.16 -20.90 5.58
CA ASP A 92 -2.79 -22.33 5.55
C ASP A 92 -3.85 -23.21 4.86
N ALA A 93 -3.69 -24.54 4.88
CA ALA A 93 -4.66 -25.47 4.27
C ALA A 93 -5.98 -25.61 5.06
N VAL A 94 -5.99 -25.27 6.34
CA VAL A 94 -7.13 -25.44 7.25
C VAL A 94 -7.93 -24.14 7.38
N GLY A 95 -7.38 -23.03 6.88
CA GLY A 95 -7.99 -21.70 6.84
C GLY A 95 -7.48 -20.75 7.92
N ASN A 96 -6.43 -21.10 8.68
CA ASN A 96 -5.82 -20.19 9.63
C ASN A 96 -5.07 -19.07 8.87
N THR A 97 -5.04 -17.86 9.44
CA THR A 97 -4.54 -16.68 8.73
C THR A 97 -3.69 -15.76 9.57
N THR A 98 -2.60 -15.28 8.97
CA THR A 98 -1.73 -14.24 9.54
C THR A 98 -1.61 -13.06 8.60
N LEU A 99 -1.54 -11.85 9.15
CA LEU A 99 -1.44 -10.60 8.41
C LEU A 99 -0.09 -9.90 8.64
N CYS A 100 0.40 -9.27 7.57
CA CYS A 100 1.51 -8.32 7.59
C CYS A 100 1.06 -7.08 6.84
N THR A 101 1.24 -5.90 7.44
CA THR A 101 0.81 -4.62 6.86
C THR A 101 1.90 -3.57 6.96
N PHE A 102 2.03 -2.76 5.91
CA PHE A 102 2.88 -1.57 5.89
C PHE A 102 2.25 -0.49 5.01
N THR A 103 2.67 0.75 5.20
CA THR A 103 2.14 1.91 4.50
C THR A 103 3.12 2.41 3.46
N VAL A 104 2.64 2.58 2.23
CA VAL A 104 3.34 3.32 1.17
C VAL A 104 2.79 4.74 1.17
N THR A 105 3.61 5.72 1.53
CA THR A 105 3.24 7.13 1.53
C THR A 105 3.93 7.85 0.38
N VAL A 106 3.14 8.35 -0.54
CA VAL A 106 3.63 9.18 -1.64
C VAL A 106 3.39 10.63 -1.27
N VAL A 107 4.47 11.37 -1.04
CA VAL A 107 4.39 12.79 -0.72
C VAL A 107 4.75 13.63 -1.96
N PRO A 108 3.99 14.69 -2.27
CA PRO A 108 4.46 15.67 -3.24
C PRO A 108 5.75 16.32 -2.71
N LEU A 109 6.68 16.67 -3.61
CA LEU A 109 7.73 17.60 -3.23
C LEU A 109 7.11 18.95 -2.87
N PRO A 110 7.76 19.74 -1.98
CA PRO A 110 7.43 21.15 -1.86
C PRO A 110 7.49 21.78 -3.25
N ASP A 111 6.54 22.67 -3.55
CA ASP A 111 6.68 23.48 -4.74
C ASP A 111 7.97 24.28 -4.64
N ILE A 112 8.72 24.32 -5.74
CA ILE A 112 9.85 25.23 -5.88
C ILE A 112 9.56 25.94 -7.17
N ASP A 113 9.08 27.17 -7.03
CA ASP A 113 8.73 28.05 -8.11
C ASP A 113 9.96 28.24 -9.02
N ASP A 114 9.74 28.54 -10.30
CA ASP A 114 10.82 28.71 -11.31
C ASP A 114 11.79 29.87 -10.96
N ASP A 115 11.50 30.66 -9.91
CA ASP A 115 12.36 31.70 -9.37
C ASP A 115 13.23 31.27 -8.15
N GLY A 116 12.98 30.08 -7.59
CA GLY A 116 13.77 29.48 -6.51
C GLY A 116 13.39 29.89 -5.08
N ASP A 117 12.22 30.48 -4.84
CA ASP A 117 11.67 30.66 -3.49
C ASP A 117 10.86 29.43 -3.03
N VAL A 118 10.66 29.32 -1.71
CA VAL A 118 9.82 28.30 -1.06
C VAL A 118 8.57 28.97 -0.51
N ASP A 119 7.46 28.85 -1.24
CA ASP A 119 6.20 29.51 -0.90
C ASP A 119 5.59 29.02 0.42
N PHE A 120 5.97 29.69 1.51
CA PHE A 120 5.27 29.62 2.79
C PHE A 120 4.18 30.70 2.81
N ASN A 121 3.00 30.35 2.31
CA ASN A 121 1.73 30.95 2.76
C ASN A 121 1.57 32.45 2.38
N ASP A 122 1.77 32.79 1.10
CA ASP A 122 1.80 34.17 0.65
C ASP A 122 0.40 34.82 0.48
N LEU A 123 -0.23 35.11 1.61
CA LEU A 123 -1.41 35.98 1.70
C LEU A 123 -1.05 37.47 1.45
N LEU A 124 0.22 37.81 1.17
CA LEU A 124 0.74 39.17 1.05
C LEU A 124 1.01 39.59 -0.42
N LEU A 125 1.15 38.65 -1.35
CA LEU A 125 1.37 38.88 -2.79
C LEU A 125 0.27 39.70 -3.52
N PHE A 126 -0.96 39.73 -3.00
CA PHE A 126 -2.05 40.45 -3.66
C PHE A 126 -1.95 41.99 -3.56
N VAL A 127 -1.11 42.54 -2.67
CA VAL A 127 -1.03 44.00 -2.47
C VAL A 127 -0.20 44.67 -3.57
N ASP A 128 0.87 44.04 -4.05
CA ASP A 128 1.81 44.68 -5.00
C ASP A 128 1.28 44.70 -6.45
N VAL A 129 0.51 43.67 -6.83
CA VAL A 129 -0.21 43.62 -8.12
C VAL A 129 -1.35 44.65 -8.17
N LEU A 130 -2.11 44.81 -7.08
CA LEU A 130 -3.18 45.83 -6.97
C LEU A 130 -2.64 47.27 -6.94
N LEU A 131 -1.39 47.47 -6.49
CA LEU A 131 -0.71 48.76 -6.47
C LEU A 131 0.10 49.03 -7.76
N GLY A 132 0.17 48.08 -8.70
CA GLY A 132 0.88 48.22 -9.96
C GLY A 132 2.41 48.37 -9.81
N LEU A 133 2.97 47.80 -8.75
CA LEU A 133 4.41 47.84 -8.47
C LEU A 133 5.16 46.67 -9.13
N ASP A 134 4.45 45.64 -9.57
CA ASP A 134 4.97 44.55 -10.39
C ASP A 134 4.36 44.62 -11.80
N THR A 135 5.23 44.69 -12.81
CA THR A 135 4.87 44.77 -14.24
C THR A 135 5.51 43.67 -15.07
N THR A 136 6.02 42.62 -14.42
CA THR A 136 6.57 41.48 -15.15
C THR A 136 5.43 40.75 -15.90
N PRO A 137 5.60 40.41 -17.20
CA PRO A 137 4.57 39.68 -17.93
C PRO A 137 4.46 38.26 -17.37
N LEU A 138 3.36 37.98 -16.67
CA LEU A 138 3.01 36.66 -16.15
C LEU A 138 3.00 35.64 -17.31
N HIS A 139 3.93 34.69 -17.28
CA HIS A 139 4.09 33.68 -18.33
C HIS A 139 3.37 32.40 -17.90
N VAL A 140 2.04 32.38 -18.02
CA VAL A 140 1.23 31.20 -17.67
C VAL A 140 1.56 30.05 -18.64
N ALA A 141 2.42 29.12 -18.23
CA ALA A 141 2.59 27.87 -18.93
C ALA A 141 1.47 26.91 -18.49
N ARG A 142 0.90 26.19 -19.44
CA ARG A 142 -0.12 25.15 -19.15
C ARG A 142 0.48 23.91 -18.46
N SER A 143 1.69 23.99 -17.91
CA SER A 143 2.42 22.89 -17.27
C SER A 143 2.28 22.85 -15.76
N ASP A 144 1.66 23.87 -15.15
CA ASP A 144 1.83 24.17 -13.72
C ASP A 144 0.59 23.75 -12.91
N VAL A 145 0.00 22.60 -13.27
CA VAL A 145 -1.08 21.97 -12.48
C VAL A 145 -0.48 20.84 -11.68
N ASN A 146 -0.35 21.04 -10.39
CA ASN A 146 0.08 20.01 -9.46
C ASN A 146 -1.01 18.93 -9.29
N CYS A 147 -0.67 17.85 -8.61
CA CYS A 147 -1.52 16.66 -8.54
C CYS A 147 -2.69 16.76 -7.56
N ASP A 148 -2.81 17.87 -6.83
CA ASP A 148 -4.00 18.17 -6.02
C ASP A 148 -5.04 19.02 -6.79
N GLY A 149 -4.74 19.36 -8.05
CA GLY A 149 -5.62 20.12 -8.92
C GLY A 149 -5.66 21.61 -8.59
N LEU A 150 -4.76 22.09 -7.73
CA LEU A 150 -4.50 23.50 -7.56
C LEU A 150 -3.57 23.94 -8.70
N ALA A 151 -3.89 25.07 -9.31
CA ALA A 151 -2.89 25.75 -10.11
C ALA A 151 -1.78 26.19 -9.15
N ASP A 152 -0.53 26.06 -9.60
CA ASP A 152 0.58 26.83 -9.06
C ASP A 152 0.17 28.31 -8.94
N GLY A 153 0.76 29.07 -8.01
CA GLY A 153 0.33 30.37 -7.49
C GLY A 153 0.06 31.50 -8.50
N ASP A 154 0.21 31.24 -9.79
CA ASP A 154 0.02 32.16 -10.91
C ASP A 154 -1.37 32.13 -11.57
N ASP A 155 -2.36 31.35 -11.10
CA ASP A 155 -3.75 31.43 -11.64
C ASP A 155 -4.56 32.61 -11.04
N VAL A 156 -3.94 33.78 -11.01
CA VAL A 156 -4.61 35.05 -10.69
C VAL A 156 -5.64 35.39 -11.77
N GLN A 157 -5.46 34.90 -13.01
CA GLN A 157 -6.35 35.17 -14.13
C GLN A 157 -7.68 34.41 -14.03
N GLY A 158 -7.69 33.15 -13.58
CA GLY A 158 -8.91 32.39 -13.30
C GLY A 158 -9.74 32.99 -12.16
N PHE A 159 -9.08 33.58 -11.15
CA PHE A 159 -9.75 34.29 -10.06
C PHE A 159 -10.31 35.66 -10.49
N LEU A 160 -9.61 36.40 -11.34
CA LEU A 160 -10.06 37.68 -11.89
C LEU A 160 -11.26 37.51 -12.85
N ASP A 161 -11.24 36.49 -13.70
CA ASP A 161 -12.33 36.18 -14.62
C ASP A 161 -13.61 35.73 -13.87
N ALA A 162 -13.47 35.20 -12.64
CA ALA A 162 -14.59 34.84 -11.77
C ALA A 162 -15.18 36.03 -11.00
N LEU A 163 -14.40 37.08 -10.75
CA LEU A 163 -14.84 38.28 -10.01
C LEU A 163 -15.32 39.42 -10.92
N TYR A 164 -14.90 39.44 -12.18
CA TYR A 164 -15.31 40.44 -13.18
C TYR A 164 -15.71 39.77 -14.51
N PRO A 165 -16.96 39.30 -14.65
CA PRO A 165 -17.46 38.67 -15.87
C PRO A 165 -17.66 39.65 -17.05
#